data_AF-A0A0V0GYI1-F1
#
_entry.id   AF-A0A0V0GYI1-F1
#
_cell.length_a   1.000
_cell.length_b   1.000
_cell.length_c   1.000
_cell.angle_alpha   90.00
_cell.angle_beta   90.00
_cell.angle_gamma   90.00
#
_symmetry.space_group_name_H-M   'P 1'
#
loop_
_entity.id
_entity.type
_entity.pdbx_description
1 polymer ?
#
loop_
_entity_poly.entity_id
_entity_poly.type
_entity_poly.pdbx_seq_one_letter_code
_entity_poly.pdbx_strand_id
1 'polypeptide(L)'
;MRKSFYIVYLVNVLPSKRVWRALSMRKNFNIIGKVLYCGDEKQGEDKCNVCCASINDGLSGEVVTNLLSKLNDSQAEAILTSLDSLKCRHKPSVELIWGPPGTGKTKTTSVMLFILLKMKYRTLTCAPTNVAITQVASRLVKLISESFKNPSAEMDICPLGDVLLFGNKHGLKIGQDITEIYLDYRVDRLVECLGP
;
A
#
# COMPACT_ATOMS: atom_id res chain seq x y z
N MET A 1 -48.28 -16.53 30.50
CA MET A 1 -46.89 -16.99 30.37
C MET A 1 -46.15 -16.08 29.40
N ARG A 2 -45.09 -15.37 29.83
CA ARG A 2 -44.19 -14.67 28.91
C ARG A 2 -43.23 -15.69 28.31
N LYS A 3 -43.14 -15.77 26.99
CA LYS A 3 -42.14 -16.60 26.29
C LYS A 3 -40.77 -15.95 26.43
N SER A 4 -39.81 -16.70 26.95
CA SER A 4 -38.41 -16.29 27.01
C SER A 4 -37.71 -16.69 25.71
N PHE A 5 -36.95 -15.77 25.13
CA PHE A 5 -36.10 -16.04 23.96
C PHE A 5 -34.63 -16.07 24.40
N TYR A 6 -33.88 -16.99 23.81
CA TYR A 6 -32.43 -17.09 23.99
C TYR A 6 -31.76 -16.73 22.67
N ILE A 7 -30.72 -15.89 22.75
CA ILE A 7 -29.93 -15.46 21.60
C ILE A 7 -28.51 -16.00 21.80
N VAL A 8 -27.98 -16.67 20.79
CA VAL A 8 -26.61 -17.21 20.77
C VAL A 8 -25.90 -16.67 19.54
N TYR A 9 -24.68 -16.18 19.73
CA TYR A 9 -23.82 -15.78 18.63
C TYR A 9 -23.30 -17.03 17.89
N LEU A 10 -23.53 -17.09 16.58
CA LEU A 10 -23.03 -18.18 15.74
C LEU A 10 -21.74 -17.77 15.04
N VAL A 11 -21.84 -16.91 14.03
CA VAL A 11 -20.71 -16.50 13.19
C VAL A 11 -20.91 -15.09 12.64
N ASN A 12 -19.79 -14.41 12.36
CA ASN A 12 -19.81 -13.16 11.62
C ASN A 12 -19.80 -13.43 10.11
N VAL A 13 -20.94 -13.16 9.45
CA VAL A 13 -21.10 -13.37 8.00
C VAL A 13 -20.56 -12.23 7.13
N LEU A 14 -20.03 -11.15 7.74
CA LEU A 14 -19.54 -9.97 7.00
C LEU A 14 -18.37 -10.29 6.06
N PRO A 15 -17.33 -11.07 6.43
CA PRO A 15 -16.25 -11.42 5.51
C PRO A 15 -16.75 -12.18 4.27
N SER A 16 -17.57 -13.21 4.45
CA SER A 16 -18.13 -13.99 3.35
C SER A 16 -19.01 -13.14 2.45
N LYS A 17 -19.82 -12.23 3.02
CA LYS A 17 -20.62 -11.28 2.26
C LYS A 17 -19.77 -10.31 1.44
N ARG A 18 -18.61 -9.88 1.95
CA ARG A 18 -17.65 -9.04 1.21
C ARG A 18 -17.02 -9.79 0.04
N VAL A 19 -16.56 -11.03 0.26
CA VAL A 19 -16.01 -11.88 -0.81
C VAL A 19 -17.05 -12.14 -1.88
N TRP A 20 -18.28 -12.51 -1.50
CA TRP A 20 -19.38 -12.73 -2.44
C TRP A 20 -19.68 -11.50 -3.30
N ARG A 21 -19.73 -10.32 -2.67
CA ARG A 21 -19.90 -9.05 -3.39
C ARG A 21 -18.76 -8.81 -4.37
N ALA A 22 -17.50 -9.02 -3.96
CA ALA A 22 -16.33 -8.82 -4.81
C ALA A 22 -16.36 -9.76 -6.03
N LEU A 23 -16.71 -11.03 -5.85
CA LEU A 23 -16.87 -12.00 -6.94
C LEU A 23 -18.00 -11.62 -7.91
N SER A 24 -19.03 -10.94 -7.40
CA SER A 24 -20.16 -10.47 -8.20
C SER A 24 -19.87 -9.16 -8.96
N MET A 25 -18.73 -8.51 -8.71
CA MET A 25 -18.38 -7.25 -9.38
C MET A 25 -17.99 -7.51 -10.84
N ARG A 26 -18.74 -6.94 -11.79
CA ARG A 26 -18.38 -6.90 -13.22
C ARG A 26 -17.49 -5.69 -13.56
N LYS A 27 -16.38 -5.54 -12.85
CA LYS A 27 -15.38 -4.46 -13.07
C LYS A 27 -13.98 -5.05 -13.07
N ASN A 28 -13.01 -4.32 -13.61
CA ASN A 28 -11.58 -4.68 -13.60
C ASN A 28 -11.22 -5.98 -14.36
N PHE A 29 -12.00 -6.32 -15.39
CA PHE A 29 -11.75 -7.51 -16.22
C PHE A 29 -10.34 -7.55 -16.82
N ASN A 30 -9.71 -6.40 -17.08
CA ASN A 30 -8.36 -6.36 -17.64
C ASN A 30 -7.29 -6.89 -16.66
N ILE A 31 -7.44 -6.61 -15.35
CA ILE A 31 -6.54 -7.15 -14.32
C ILE A 31 -6.85 -8.63 -14.08
N ILE A 32 -8.14 -8.98 -13.98
CA ILE A 32 -8.58 -10.37 -13.79
C ILE A 32 -8.09 -11.24 -14.95
N GLY A 33 -8.21 -10.75 -16.19
CA GLY A 33 -7.71 -11.40 -17.38
C GLY A 33 -6.21 -11.67 -17.28
N LYS A 34 -5.41 -10.68 -16.89
CA LYS A 34 -3.96 -10.89 -16.67
C LYS A 34 -3.64 -11.94 -15.60
N VAL A 35 -4.42 -12.01 -14.53
CA VAL A 35 -4.20 -12.98 -13.45
C VAL A 35 -4.62 -14.39 -13.85
N LEU A 36 -5.70 -14.54 -14.63
CA LEU A 36 -6.24 -15.84 -15.04
C LEU A 36 -5.57 -16.41 -16.30
N TYR A 37 -5.19 -15.56 -17.24
CA TYR A 37 -4.56 -15.94 -18.51
C TYR A 37 -3.04 -15.73 -18.44
N CYS A 38 -2.36 -16.49 -17.58
CA CYS A 38 -0.89 -16.53 -17.56
C CYS A 38 -0.26 -17.28 -18.76
N GLY A 39 -1.04 -17.73 -19.74
CA GLY A 39 -0.64 -18.79 -20.69
C GLY A 39 -0.24 -18.37 -22.11
N ASP A 40 -0.61 -17.18 -22.61
CA ASP A 40 -0.50 -16.88 -24.07
C ASP A 40 0.35 -15.64 -24.43
N GLU A 41 0.84 -14.87 -23.46
CA GLU A 41 1.86 -13.85 -23.76
C GLU A 41 3.23 -14.55 -23.79
N LYS A 42 3.71 -14.82 -25.01
CA LYS A 42 5.06 -15.30 -25.31
C LYS A 42 6.06 -14.65 -24.37
N GLN A 43 6.93 -15.45 -23.75
CA GLN A 43 8.15 -15.00 -23.10
C GLN A 43 8.99 -14.20 -24.12
N GLY A 44 8.79 -12.89 -24.18
CA GLY A 44 9.41 -12.02 -25.18
C GLY A 44 8.68 -10.69 -25.31
N GLU A 45 9.26 -9.67 -24.67
CA GLU A 45 8.97 -8.23 -24.82
C GLU A 45 7.78 -7.64 -24.05
N ASP A 46 7.87 -7.67 -22.71
CA ASP A 46 7.05 -6.83 -21.80
C ASP A 46 7.49 -5.36 -21.74
N LYS A 47 8.23 -4.87 -22.74
CA LYS A 47 8.56 -3.45 -22.86
C LYS A 47 7.62 -2.82 -23.88
N CYS A 48 6.74 -1.96 -23.40
CA CYS A 48 5.87 -1.22 -24.29
C CYS A 48 6.71 -0.27 -25.15
N ASN A 49 6.81 -0.56 -26.45
CA ASN A 49 7.53 0.25 -27.44
C ASN A 49 7.11 1.72 -27.45
N VAL A 50 5.88 2.03 -27.02
CA VAL A 50 5.36 3.40 -26.93
C VAL A 50 5.84 4.11 -25.65
N CYS A 51 5.87 3.41 -24.52
CA CYS A 51 6.21 4.03 -23.22
C CYS A 51 7.71 4.00 -22.90
N CYS A 52 8.51 3.23 -23.64
CA CYS A 52 9.96 3.22 -23.48
C CYS A 52 10.66 4.46 -24.05
N ALA A 53 10.00 5.23 -24.93
CA ALA A 53 10.60 6.36 -25.63
C ALA A 53 10.42 7.72 -24.92
N SER A 54 9.48 7.81 -23.99
CA SER A 54 9.24 9.02 -23.20
C SER A 54 9.67 8.76 -21.77
N ILE A 55 10.64 9.50 -21.24
CA ILE A 55 10.61 10.11 -19.88
C ILE A 55 12.01 10.61 -19.47
N ASN A 56 12.25 11.90 -19.74
CA ASN A 56 12.99 12.79 -18.85
C ASN A 56 11.97 13.42 -17.87
N ASP A 57 11.32 12.60 -17.05
CA ASP A 57 10.31 13.03 -16.07
C ASP A 57 10.92 12.83 -14.70
N GLY A 58 11.63 13.88 -14.24
CA GLY A 58 11.52 14.50 -12.93
C GLY A 58 11.61 13.65 -11.66
N LEU A 59 11.85 12.33 -11.73
CA LEU A 59 12.08 11.54 -10.56
C LEU A 59 13.36 12.07 -9.94
N SER A 60 13.26 12.54 -8.71
CA SER A 60 14.35 12.80 -7.79
C SER A 60 15.23 11.55 -7.68
N GLY A 61 16.04 11.32 -8.71
CA GLY A 61 16.79 10.09 -8.92
C GLY A 61 17.72 9.85 -7.75
N GLU A 62 18.26 10.93 -7.19
CA GLU A 62 19.08 10.91 -6.00
C GLU A 62 18.33 10.39 -4.76
N VAL A 63 17.10 10.85 -4.49
CA VAL A 63 16.33 10.40 -3.30
C VAL A 63 15.93 8.94 -3.41
N VAL A 64 15.48 8.51 -4.59
CA VAL A 64 15.16 7.09 -4.84
C VAL A 64 16.41 6.23 -4.72
N THR A 65 17.54 6.67 -5.30
CA THR A 65 18.82 5.95 -5.21
C THR A 65 19.32 5.84 -3.77
N ASN A 66 19.20 6.91 -2.97
CA ASN A 66 19.57 6.92 -1.55
C ASN A 66 18.68 6.02 -0.67
N LEU A 67 17.41 5.81 -1.04
CA LEU A 67 16.54 4.87 -0.35
C LEU A 67 16.84 3.42 -0.74
N LEU A 68 17.10 3.19 -2.02
CA LEU A 68 17.42 1.86 -2.56
C LEU A 68 18.78 1.36 -2.08
N SER A 69 19.76 2.25 -1.82
CA SER A 69 21.08 1.87 -1.29
C SER A 69 21.02 1.24 0.11
N LYS A 70 19.91 1.39 0.85
CA LYS A 70 19.68 0.75 2.16
C LYS A 70 19.06 -0.65 2.05
N LEU A 71 18.82 -1.12 0.83
CA LEU A 71 18.28 -2.45 0.51
C LEU A 71 19.36 -3.33 -0.10
N ASN A 72 19.11 -4.64 -0.12
CA ASN A 72 19.94 -5.52 -0.95
C ASN A 72 19.49 -5.45 -2.42
N ASP A 73 20.34 -5.94 -3.32
CA ASP A 73 20.13 -5.86 -4.77
C ASP A 73 18.78 -6.44 -5.19
N SER A 74 18.41 -7.63 -4.68
CA SER A 74 17.13 -8.27 -5.02
C SER A 74 15.90 -7.45 -4.61
N GLN A 75 15.98 -6.77 -3.47
CA GLN A 75 14.90 -5.91 -2.97
C GLN A 75 14.83 -4.62 -3.77
N ALA A 76 15.97 -4.03 -4.11
CA ALA A 76 16.05 -2.82 -4.91
C ALA A 76 15.54 -3.06 -6.34
N GLU A 77 15.97 -4.16 -6.97
CA GLU A 77 15.53 -4.57 -8.30
C GLU A 77 14.02 -4.83 -8.33
N ALA A 78 13.48 -5.58 -7.36
CA ALA A 78 12.04 -5.81 -7.27
C ALA A 78 11.23 -4.51 -7.18
N ILE A 79 11.77 -3.48 -6.51
CA ILE A 79 11.15 -2.16 -6.45
C ILE A 79 11.24 -1.46 -7.80
N LEU A 80 12.41 -1.41 -8.42
CA LEU A 80 12.61 -0.77 -9.72
C LEU A 80 11.72 -1.38 -10.81
N THR A 81 11.67 -2.71 -10.92
CA THR A 81 10.81 -3.41 -11.89
C THR A 81 9.33 -3.05 -11.69
N SER A 82 8.88 -3.04 -10.43
CA SER A 82 7.50 -2.68 -10.11
C SER A 82 7.19 -1.22 -10.46
N LEU A 83 8.11 -0.29 -10.21
CA LEU A 83 7.97 1.13 -10.56
C LEU A 83 7.98 1.37 -12.07
N ASP A 84 8.80 0.64 -12.81
CA ASP A 84 8.84 0.70 -14.27
C ASP A 84 7.51 0.27 -14.89
N SER A 85 6.83 -0.72 -14.30
CA SER A 85 5.50 -1.14 -14.74
C SER A 85 4.46 -0.01 -14.69
N LEU A 86 4.63 0.97 -13.77
CA LEU A 86 3.72 2.11 -13.60
C LEU A 86 3.81 3.13 -14.74
N LYS A 87 4.91 3.13 -15.50
CA LYS A 87 5.09 4.03 -16.65
C LYS A 87 4.09 3.71 -17.77
N CYS A 88 3.67 2.46 -17.90
CA CYS A 88 2.72 2.03 -18.92
C CYS A 88 1.26 2.27 -18.50
N ARG A 89 0.83 3.53 -18.41
CA ARG A 89 -0.54 3.89 -17.94
C ARG A 89 -1.71 3.32 -18.76
N HIS A 90 -1.45 2.82 -19.97
CA HIS A 90 -2.47 2.27 -20.88
C HIS A 90 -2.65 0.74 -20.75
N LYS A 91 -1.76 0.01 -20.06
CA LYS A 91 -1.87 -1.44 -19.83
C LYS A 91 -1.87 -1.69 -18.30
N PRO A 92 -2.80 -2.47 -17.74
CA PRO A 92 -2.70 -2.86 -16.33
C PRO A 92 -1.43 -3.71 -16.12
N SER A 93 -0.76 -3.60 -14.98
CA SER A 93 0.35 -4.48 -14.58
C SER A 93 0.01 -5.26 -13.31
N VAL A 94 0.60 -6.46 -13.18
CA VAL A 94 0.50 -7.29 -11.98
C VAL A 94 1.88 -7.85 -11.72
N GLU A 95 2.48 -7.45 -10.60
CA GLU A 95 3.83 -7.83 -10.21
C GLU A 95 3.79 -8.72 -8.97
N LEU A 96 4.59 -9.78 -8.97
CA LEU A 96 4.74 -10.69 -7.82
C LEU A 96 6.12 -10.51 -7.19
N ILE A 97 6.15 -9.87 -6.03
CA ILE A 97 7.34 -9.84 -5.17
C ILE A 97 7.26 -11.01 -4.20
N TRP A 98 8.13 -12.00 -4.38
CA TRP A 98 8.21 -13.18 -3.52
C TRP A 98 9.52 -13.21 -2.73
N GLY A 99 9.48 -13.82 -1.54
CA GLY A 99 10.68 -14.03 -0.74
C GLY A 99 10.45 -14.97 0.45
N PRO A 100 11.45 -15.80 0.82
CA PRO A 100 11.39 -16.67 2.00
C PRO A 100 11.10 -15.94 3.34
N PRO A 101 10.78 -16.66 4.41
CA PRO A 101 10.69 -16.06 5.75
C PRO A 101 11.97 -15.30 6.11
N GLY A 102 11.85 -14.12 6.72
CA GLY A 102 12.99 -13.31 7.13
C GLY A 102 13.65 -12.44 6.05
N THR A 103 13.28 -12.55 4.77
CA THR A 103 13.93 -11.78 3.67
C THR A 103 13.51 -10.32 3.54
N GLY A 104 12.90 -9.74 4.58
CA GLY A 104 12.59 -8.32 4.61
C GLY A 104 11.43 -7.87 3.72
N LYS A 105 10.52 -8.75 3.28
CA LYS A 105 9.32 -8.40 2.48
C LYS A 105 8.61 -7.13 2.96
N THR A 106 8.31 -7.05 4.25
CA THR A 106 7.65 -5.87 4.85
C THR A 106 8.51 -4.61 4.76
N LYS A 107 9.84 -4.72 4.89
CA LYS A 107 10.78 -3.60 4.68
C LYS A 107 10.72 -3.14 3.22
N THR A 108 10.82 -4.06 2.27
CA THR A 108 10.71 -3.77 0.83
C THR A 108 9.39 -3.08 0.49
N THR A 109 8.25 -3.61 0.97
CA THR A 109 6.93 -2.98 0.79
C THR A 109 6.88 -1.58 1.39
N SER A 110 7.43 -1.37 2.59
CA SER A 110 7.39 -0.04 3.23
C SER A 110 8.22 1.00 2.47
N VAL A 111 9.39 0.62 1.94
CA VAL A 111 10.22 1.50 1.11
C VAL A 111 9.53 1.79 -0.22
N MET A 112 8.94 0.78 -0.87
CA MET A 112 8.14 0.96 -2.06
C MET A 112 7.02 1.99 -1.84
N LEU A 113 6.25 1.83 -0.77
CA LEU A 113 5.15 2.75 -0.44
C LEU A 113 5.66 4.17 -0.19
N PHE A 114 6.82 4.33 0.43
CA PHE A 114 7.42 5.63 0.64
C PHE A 114 7.85 6.28 -0.70
N ILE A 115 8.41 5.52 -1.63
CA ILE A 115 8.75 6.01 -2.98
C ILE A 115 7.47 6.42 -3.74
N LEU A 116 6.43 5.59 -3.70
CA LEU A 116 5.13 5.91 -4.34
C LEU A 116 4.51 7.19 -3.76
N LEU A 117 4.62 7.38 -2.44
CA LEU A 117 4.16 8.60 -1.75
C LEU A 117 4.97 9.83 -2.20
N LYS A 118 6.30 9.72 -2.32
CA LYS A 118 7.16 10.78 -2.86
C LYS A 118 6.80 11.14 -4.30
N MET A 119 6.48 10.13 -5.11
CA MET A 119 6.00 10.29 -6.47
C MET A 119 4.51 10.73 -6.56
N LYS A 120 3.87 11.05 -5.43
CA LYS A 120 2.47 11.49 -5.31
C LYS A 120 1.44 10.52 -5.91
N TYR A 121 1.75 9.21 -5.95
CA TYR A 121 0.79 8.17 -6.35
C TYR A 121 -0.21 7.89 -5.23
N ARG A 122 -1.50 7.90 -5.58
CA ARG A 122 -2.56 7.42 -4.69
C ARG A 122 -2.49 5.90 -4.57
N THR A 123 -2.06 5.42 -3.41
CA THR A 123 -1.77 4.00 -3.19
C THR A 123 -2.71 3.41 -2.14
N LEU A 124 -3.41 2.33 -2.48
CA LEU A 124 -4.17 1.53 -1.51
C LEU A 124 -3.35 0.31 -1.11
N THR A 125 -3.01 0.20 0.18
CA THR A 125 -2.30 -0.96 0.71
C THR A 125 -3.26 -1.84 1.50
N CYS A 126 -3.19 -3.15 1.29
CA CYS A 126 -3.99 -4.13 2.03
C CYS A 126 -3.11 -5.27 2.54
N ALA A 127 -3.50 -5.88 3.65
CA ALA A 127 -2.88 -7.09 4.16
C ALA A 127 -3.94 -7.98 4.85
N PRO A 128 -3.74 -9.30 4.92
CA PRO A 128 -4.75 -10.23 5.43
C PRO A 128 -4.97 -10.15 6.95
N THR A 129 -4.01 -9.61 7.72
CA THR A 129 -4.10 -9.50 9.18
C THR A 129 -3.85 -8.07 9.66
N ASN A 130 -4.52 -7.68 10.75
CA ASN A 130 -4.33 -6.34 11.33
C ASN A 130 -2.88 -6.12 11.79
N VAL A 131 -2.19 -7.17 12.25
CA VAL A 131 -0.77 -7.09 12.64
C VAL A 131 0.11 -6.74 11.44
N ALA A 132 -0.14 -7.33 10.27
CA ALA A 132 0.60 -6.98 9.06
C ALA A 132 0.32 -5.53 8.63
N ILE A 133 -0.92 -5.08 8.75
CA ILE A 133 -1.31 -3.68 8.45
C ILE A 133 -0.55 -2.70 9.37
N THR A 134 -0.63 -2.88 10.68
CA THR A 134 0.03 -1.98 11.63
C THR A 134 1.55 -2.02 11.49
N GLN A 135 2.11 -3.17 11.18
CA GLN A 135 3.54 -3.33 10.98
C GLN A 135 4.07 -2.62 9.72
N VAL A 136 3.31 -2.64 8.62
CA VAL A 136 3.64 -1.84 7.42
C VAL A 136 3.48 -0.35 7.72
N ALA A 137 2.36 0.04 8.34
CA ALA A 137 2.07 1.42 8.71
C ALA A 137 3.17 2.04 9.60
N SER A 138 3.58 1.34 10.67
CA SER A 138 4.64 1.76 11.58
C SER A 138 5.96 2.00 10.85
N ARG A 139 6.33 1.11 9.92
CA ARG A 139 7.55 1.27 9.12
C ARG A 139 7.47 2.45 8.16
N LEU A 140 6.32 2.66 7.51
CA LEU A 140 6.12 3.80 6.63
C LEU A 140 6.20 5.13 7.40
N VAL A 141 5.54 5.23 8.55
CA VAL A 141 5.61 6.43 9.40
C VAL A 141 7.06 6.70 9.83
N LYS A 142 7.82 5.68 10.22
CA LYS A 142 9.25 5.83 10.55
C LYS A 142 10.07 6.39 9.39
N LEU A 143 9.88 5.87 8.17
CA LEU A 143 10.57 6.38 6.97
C LEU A 143 10.22 7.85 6.69
N ILE A 144 8.94 8.21 6.84
CA ILE A 144 8.46 9.59 6.72
C ILE A 144 9.14 10.47 7.78
N SER A 145 9.11 10.08 9.06
CA SER A 145 9.73 10.80 10.18
C SER A 145 11.25 10.96 10.03
N GLU A 146 11.95 9.94 9.54
CA GLU A 146 13.39 10.01 9.26
C GLU A 146 13.72 10.98 8.14
N SER A 147 12.85 11.08 7.12
CA SER A 147 13.02 12.03 6.02
C SER A 147 12.92 13.49 6.48
N PHE A 148 12.15 13.78 7.54
CA PHE A 148 12.09 15.11 8.14
C PHE A 148 13.38 15.51 8.89
N LYS A 149 14.11 14.53 9.45
CA LYS A 149 15.29 14.80 10.28
C LYS A 149 16.55 15.13 9.46
N ASN A 150 16.58 14.74 8.19
CA ASN A 150 17.68 15.02 7.27
C ASN A 150 17.18 15.90 6.11
N PRO A 151 16.90 17.19 6.34
CA PRO A 151 16.47 18.10 5.29
C PRO A 151 17.67 18.46 4.41
N SER A 152 18.02 17.59 3.46
CA SER A 152 18.77 18.05 2.30
C SER A 152 17.88 19.03 1.53
N ALA A 153 18.41 20.23 1.28
CA ALA A 153 17.70 21.31 0.61
C ALA A 153 17.05 20.82 -0.69
N GLU A 154 15.79 21.20 -0.92
CA GLU A 154 14.92 20.80 -2.04
C GLU A 154 14.15 19.47 -1.91
N MET A 155 14.09 18.87 -0.71
CA MET A 155 13.30 17.64 -0.56
C MET A 155 11.79 17.90 -0.47
N ASP A 156 11.05 17.41 -1.47
CA ASP A 156 9.58 17.35 -1.51
C ASP A 156 9.07 16.60 -0.28
N ILE A 157 8.59 17.34 0.73
CA ILE A 157 8.18 16.80 2.02
C ILE A 157 6.95 15.89 1.80
N CYS A 158 6.96 14.70 2.41
CA CYS A 158 5.79 13.84 2.47
C CYS A 158 5.07 14.09 3.80
N PRO A 159 4.02 14.93 3.85
CA PRO A 159 3.32 15.18 5.09
C PRO A 159 2.64 13.90 5.57
N LEU A 160 2.66 13.69 6.89
CA LEU A 160 1.98 12.56 7.51
C LEU A 160 0.46 12.58 7.24
N GLY A 161 -0.10 13.77 6.96
CA GLY A 161 -1.48 13.97 6.55
C GLY A 161 -1.89 13.16 5.31
N ASP A 162 -0.96 12.89 4.40
CA ASP A 162 -1.23 12.14 3.15
C ASP A 162 -1.38 10.62 3.37
N VAL A 163 -1.06 10.14 4.58
CA VAL A 163 -1.21 8.73 4.95
C VAL A 163 -2.43 8.57 5.85
N LEU A 164 -3.33 7.66 5.49
CA LEU A 164 -4.51 7.32 6.26
C LEU A 164 -4.57 5.82 6.55
N LEU A 165 -4.72 5.47 7.82
CA LEU A 165 -4.99 4.13 8.31
C LEU A 165 -6.46 4.05 8.76
N PHE A 166 -7.21 3.09 8.23
CA PHE A 166 -8.60 2.88 8.62
C PHE A 166 -8.91 1.41 8.85
N GLY A 167 -9.90 1.15 9.70
CA GLY A 167 -10.41 -0.19 10.01
C GLY A 167 -10.96 -0.25 11.43
N ASN A 168 -11.41 -1.44 11.86
CA ASN A 168 -12.04 -1.59 13.17
C ASN A 168 -11.03 -1.40 14.31
N LYS A 169 -11.25 -0.38 15.15
CA LYS A 169 -10.47 -0.04 16.35
C LYS A 169 -10.19 -1.23 17.27
N HIS A 170 -11.16 -2.12 17.46
CA HIS A 170 -10.99 -3.29 18.33
C HIS A 170 -10.04 -4.35 17.76
N GLY A 171 -9.89 -4.39 16.43
CA GLY A 171 -9.03 -5.34 15.74
C GLY A 171 -7.64 -4.79 15.45
N LEU A 172 -7.54 -3.49 15.16
CA LEU A 172 -6.28 -2.80 14.92
C LEU A 172 -5.68 -2.40 16.27
N LYS A 173 -4.72 -3.17 16.76
CA LYS A 173 -3.89 -2.81 17.92
C LYS A 173 -2.99 -1.63 17.55
N ILE A 174 -3.52 -0.42 17.60
CA ILE A 174 -2.86 0.82 17.21
C ILE A 174 -1.87 1.21 18.31
N GLY A 175 -0.58 1.25 17.95
CA GLY A 175 0.47 1.80 18.80
C GLY A 175 0.53 3.32 18.68
N GLN A 176 1.15 3.97 19.67
CA GLN A 176 1.35 5.43 19.70
C GLN A 176 2.08 5.95 18.45
N ASP A 177 2.91 5.12 17.82
CA ASP A 177 3.70 5.43 16.64
C ASP A 177 2.89 5.59 15.34
N ILE A 178 1.63 5.13 15.33
CA ILE A 178 0.75 5.22 14.15
C ILE A 178 -0.62 5.84 14.47
N THR A 179 -0.83 6.33 15.69
CA THR A 179 -2.09 6.96 16.11
C THR A 179 -2.42 8.18 15.24
N GLU A 180 -1.43 9.00 14.88
CA GLU A 180 -1.63 10.22 14.10
C GLU A 180 -2.12 9.98 12.66
N ILE A 181 -1.93 8.78 12.11
CA ILE A 181 -2.46 8.40 10.79
C ILE A 181 -3.79 7.66 10.88
N TYR A 182 -4.28 7.34 12.08
CA TYR A 182 -5.53 6.62 12.25
C TYR A 182 -6.75 7.53 12.03
N LEU A 183 -7.69 7.06 11.21
CA LEU A 183 -8.86 7.84 10.81
C LEU A 183 -9.69 8.30 12.01
N ASP A 184 -10.12 7.40 12.91
CA ASP A 184 -11.00 7.81 14.01
C ASP A 184 -10.30 8.78 14.96
N TYR A 185 -8.99 8.61 15.18
CA TYR A 185 -8.21 9.56 15.98
C TYR A 185 -8.21 10.96 15.35
N ARG A 186 -8.04 11.05 14.02
CA ARG A 186 -8.12 12.34 13.30
C ARG A 186 -9.52 12.94 13.39
N VAL A 187 -10.57 12.12 13.29
CA VAL A 187 -11.96 12.58 13.46
C VAL A 187 -12.16 13.14 14.86
N ASP A 188 -11.72 12.43 15.91
CA ASP A 188 -11.81 12.89 17.30
C ASP A 188 -11.08 14.24 17.49
N ARG A 189 -9.86 14.37 16.92
CA ARG A 189 -9.10 15.64 16.92
C ARG A 189 -9.83 16.77 16.22
N LEU A 190 -10.41 16.51 15.04
CA LEU A 190 -11.17 17.53 14.30
C LEU A 190 -12.42 17.96 15.06
N VAL A 191 -13.12 17.04 15.71
CA VAL A 191 -14.29 17.35 16.54
C VAL A 191 -13.89 18.21 17.75
N GLU A 192 -12.73 17.98 18.36
CA GLU A 192 -12.25 18.85 19.45
C GLU A 192 -11.83 20.25 18.98
N CYS A 193 -11.25 20.36 17.77
CA CYS A 193 -10.80 21.64 17.25
C CYS A 193 -11.91 22.47 16.61
N LEU A 194 -12.91 21.82 16.01
CA LEU A 194 -13.98 22.44 15.21
C LEU A 194 -15.38 22.24 15.81
N GLY A 195 -15.47 21.51 16.92
CA GLY A 195 -16.70 21.38 17.68
C GLY A 195 -17.12 22.72 18.29
N PRO A 196 -18.43 22.90 18.55
CA PRO A 196 -18.94 24.07 19.24
C PRO A 196 -18.36 24.24 20.65
#